data_AF-A0A366SIW5-F1
#
_entry.id   AF-A0A366SIW5-F1
#
_cell.length_a   1.000
_cell.length_b   1.000
_cell.length_c   1.000
_cell.angle_alpha   90.00
_cell.angle_beta   90.00
_cell.angle_gamma   90.00
#
_symmetry.space_group_name_H-M   'P 1'
#
loop_
_entity.id
_entity.type
_entity.pdbx_description
1 polymer ?
#
loop_
_entity_poly.entity_id
_entity_poly.type
_entity_poly.pdbx_seq_one_letter_code
_entity_poly.pdbx_strand_id
1 'polypeptide(L)'
;MDSRIDISLAEIADKTAGKTSKYMKYLVDEKTNSYKLVESFYVPYSAYVSSVQNYQNHIIVDSGQQATFAEYTNSGKLIQRFTQKTDTKYLYRVYKYDFKNYYFD
;
A
#
# COMPACT_ATOMS: atom_id res chain seq x y z
N MET A 1 12.88 6.28 28.40
CA MET A 1 12.73 5.08 27.56
C MET A 1 11.28 4.66 27.72
N ASP A 2 10.40 5.09 26.80
CA ASP A 2 8.96 4.81 26.91
C ASP A 2 8.71 3.36 26.48
N SER A 3 8.31 2.52 27.44
CA SER A 3 8.04 1.09 27.28
C SER A 3 6.74 0.79 26.51
N ARG A 4 6.06 1.80 25.95
CA ARG A 4 4.82 1.63 25.17
C ARG A 4 5.04 1.47 23.66
N ILE A 5 6.26 1.68 23.17
CA ILE A 5 6.57 1.67 21.71
C ILE A 5 6.97 0.26 21.21
N ASP A 6 7.14 -0.71 22.11
CA ASP A 6 7.69 -2.04 21.77
C ASP A 6 6.65 -3.18 21.79
N ILE A 7 5.36 -2.87 21.62
CA ILE A 7 4.39 -3.86 21.13
C ILE A 7 4.74 -4.11 19.66
N SER A 8 5.77 -4.94 19.51
CA SER A 8 6.74 -4.85 18.44
C SER A 8 6.14 -5.22 17.09
N LEU A 9 6.67 -4.60 16.02
CA LEU A 9 6.47 -5.02 14.63
C LEU A 9 6.60 -6.54 14.44
N ALA A 10 7.36 -7.23 15.31
CA ALA A 10 7.49 -8.69 15.32
C ALA A 10 6.19 -9.42 15.71
N GLU A 11 5.40 -8.93 16.67
CA GLU A 11 4.09 -9.53 17.00
C GLU A 11 3.07 -9.38 15.87
N ILE A 12 3.13 -8.28 15.11
CA ILE A 12 2.29 -8.07 13.91
C ILE A 12 2.76 -8.99 12.77
N ALA A 13 4.08 -9.12 12.57
CA ALA A 13 4.65 -10.02 11.58
C ALA A 13 4.27 -11.49 11.85
N ASP A 14 4.28 -11.93 13.11
CA ASP A 14 3.92 -13.29 13.51
C ASP A 14 2.42 -13.60 13.24
N LYS A 15 1.51 -12.68 13.60
CA LYS A 15 0.06 -12.84 13.37
C LYS A 15 -0.37 -12.80 11.90
N THR A 16 0.50 -12.29 11.04
CA THR A 16 0.23 -12.14 9.59
C THR A 16 1.09 -13.08 8.73
N ALA A 17 1.88 -13.95 9.37
CA ALA A 17 2.72 -14.91 8.69
C ALA A 17 1.91 -15.77 7.70
N GLY A 18 2.42 -15.88 6.47
CA GLY A 18 1.79 -16.62 5.38
C GLY A 18 0.58 -15.94 4.72
N LYS A 19 0.13 -14.78 5.19
CA LYS A 19 -0.95 -14.02 4.55
C LYS A 19 -0.39 -12.98 3.59
N THR A 20 -1.12 -12.70 2.51
CA THR A 20 -0.81 -11.65 1.54
C THR A 20 -2.07 -10.89 1.17
N SER A 21 -1.91 -9.61 0.84
CA SER A 21 -2.94 -8.83 0.16
C SER A 21 -2.60 -8.74 -1.32
N LYS A 22 -3.53 -8.25 -2.15
CA LYS A 22 -3.32 -8.16 -3.60
C LYS A 22 -3.67 -6.78 -4.13
N TYR A 23 -2.81 -6.24 -4.99
CA TYR A 23 -3.23 -5.22 -5.94
C TYR A 23 -4.00 -5.91 -7.07
N MET A 24 -5.14 -5.33 -7.47
CA MET A 24 -5.94 -5.83 -8.59
C MET A 24 -6.44 -4.66 -9.43
N LYS A 25 -6.14 -4.69 -10.73
CA LYS A 25 -6.61 -3.70 -11.71
C LYS A 25 -7.59 -4.35 -12.66
N TYR A 26 -8.76 -3.73 -12.79
CA TYR A 26 -9.82 -4.19 -13.68
C TYR A 26 -10.06 -3.18 -14.79
N LEU A 27 -10.29 -3.68 -16.00
CA LEU A 27 -10.90 -2.92 -17.08
C LEU A 27 -12.41 -3.14 -17.02
N VAL A 28 -13.18 -2.07 -16.90
CA VAL A 28 -14.65 -2.09 -16.83
C VAL A 28 -15.22 -1.73 -18.19
N ASP A 29 -16.16 -2.52 -18.68
CA ASP A 29 -17.01 -2.22 -19.83
C ASP A 29 -18.44 -1.96 -19.34
N GLU A 30 -18.81 -0.69 -19.32
CA GLU A 30 -20.13 -0.24 -18.86
C GLU A 30 -21.24 -0.54 -19.88
N LYS A 31 -20.92 -0.73 -21.17
CA LYS A 31 -21.92 -1.08 -22.18
C LYS A 31 -22.43 -2.50 -22.00
N THR A 32 -21.52 -3.40 -21.62
CA THR A 32 -21.83 -4.82 -21.40
C THR A 32 -22.00 -5.19 -19.92
N ASN A 33 -21.86 -4.21 -19.00
CA ASN A 33 -21.85 -4.42 -17.55
C ASN A 33 -20.86 -5.51 -17.11
N SER A 34 -19.68 -5.52 -17.72
CA SER A 34 -18.65 -6.54 -17.47
C SER A 34 -17.34 -5.91 -17.00
N TYR A 35 -16.49 -6.73 -16.39
CA TYR A 35 -15.14 -6.32 -16.00
C TYR A 35 -14.15 -7.46 -16.23
N LYS A 36 -12.90 -7.09 -16.53
CA LYS A 36 -11.81 -8.03 -16.76
C LYS A 36 -10.61 -7.67 -15.90
N LEU A 37 -10.05 -8.65 -15.18
CA LEU A 37 -8.77 -8.49 -14.50
C LEU A 37 -7.65 -8.32 -15.54
N VAL A 38 -6.91 -7.21 -15.48
CA VAL A 38 -5.82 -6.91 -16.42
C VAL A 38 -4.46 -6.92 -15.78
N GLU A 39 -4.38 -6.76 -14.46
CA GLU A 39 -3.13 -6.81 -13.72
C GLU A 39 -3.38 -7.20 -12.27
N SER A 40 -2.46 -7.97 -11.69
CA SER A 40 -2.45 -8.18 -10.24
C SER A 40 -1.09 -8.66 -9.75
N PHE A 41 -0.72 -8.26 -8.53
CA PHE A 41 0.48 -8.76 -7.85
C PHE A 41 0.28 -8.74 -6.34
N TYR A 42 1.07 -9.56 -5.65
CA TYR A 42 1.01 -9.66 -4.19
C TYR A 42 1.69 -8.47 -3.52
N VAL A 43 1.07 -8.00 -2.45
CA VAL A 43 1.57 -6.92 -1.59
C VAL A 43 1.53 -7.37 -0.13
N PRO A 44 2.26 -6.71 0.79
CA PRO A 44 2.23 -7.08 2.19
C PRO A 44 0.78 -7.08 2.71
N TYR A 45 0.43 -8.11 3.46
CA TYR A 45 -0.91 -8.28 4.01
C TYR A 45 -1.36 -7.09 4.86
N SER A 46 -2.62 -6.69 4.69
CA SER A 46 -3.30 -5.78 5.61
C SER A 46 -4.76 -6.23 5.72
N ALA A 47 -5.17 -6.67 6.92
CA ALA A 47 -6.56 -7.03 7.18
C ALA A 47 -7.47 -5.80 7.27
N TYR A 48 -6.91 -4.70 7.73
CA TYR A 48 -7.61 -3.45 7.96
C TYR A 48 -6.74 -2.34 7.44
N VAL A 49 -7.37 -1.44 6.67
CA VAL A 49 -6.77 -0.19 6.22
C VAL A 49 -5.63 -0.43 5.23
N SER A 50 -5.84 0.07 4.01
CA SER A 50 -4.86 0.07 2.93
C SER A 50 -5.35 1.05 1.86
N SER A 51 -4.44 1.48 1.01
CA SER A 51 -4.77 2.21 -0.20
C SER A 51 -3.87 1.80 -1.35
N VAL A 52 -4.35 2.09 -2.55
CA VAL A 52 -3.55 2.05 -3.77
C VAL A 52 -3.78 3.34 -4.56
N GLN A 53 -2.71 3.87 -5.13
CA GLN A 53 -2.74 4.95 -6.10
C GLN A 53 -1.92 4.55 -7.32
N ASN A 54 -2.53 4.65 -8.50
CA ASN A 54 -1.79 4.69 -9.75
C ASN A 54 -1.34 6.14 -9.97
N TYR A 55 -0.03 6.40 -10.00
CA TYR A 55 0.52 7.74 -10.18
C TYR A 55 1.62 7.69 -11.24
N GLN A 56 1.39 8.37 -12.37
CA GLN A 56 2.26 8.29 -13.55
C GLN A 56 2.51 6.82 -13.95
N ASN A 57 3.78 6.40 -14.08
CA ASN A 57 4.15 5.02 -14.42
C ASN A 57 4.38 4.12 -13.20
N HIS A 58 3.98 4.55 -12.00
CA HIS A 58 4.21 3.82 -10.76
C HIS A 58 2.90 3.52 -10.02
N ILE A 59 2.98 2.51 -9.14
CA ILE A 59 1.87 2.06 -8.30
C ILE A 59 2.32 2.22 -6.84
N ILE A 60 1.57 3.00 -6.07
CA ILE A 60 1.84 3.27 -4.66
C ILE A 60 0.84 2.46 -3.86
N VAL A 61 1.34 1.63 -2.94
CA VAL A 61 0.49 0.79 -2.07
C VAL A 61 0.93 0.98 -0.63
N ASP A 62 -0.03 1.18 0.26
CA ASP A 62 0.21 1.04 1.70
C ASP A 62 -0.47 -0.21 2.26
N SER A 63 0.20 -0.82 3.22
CA SER A 63 -0.31 -1.90 4.06
C SER A 63 -0.45 -1.35 5.46
N GLY A 64 -1.60 -0.75 5.74
CA GLY A 64 -1.89 0.00 6.97
C GLY A 64 -1.62 -0.76 8.26
N GLN A 65 -1.99 -2.04 8.31
CA GLN A 65 -1.73 -2.92 9.46
C GLN A 65 -0.24 -3.18 9.70
N GLN A 66 0.57 -3.21 8.64
CA GLN A 66 2.02 -3.39 8.74
C GLN A 66 2.76 -2.05 8.92
N ALA A 67 2.04 -0.92 8.89
CA ALA A 67 2.64 0.41 8.86
C ALA A 67 3.73 0.56 7.77
N THR A 68 3.55 -0.12 6.63
CA THR A 68 4.46 -0.04 5.48
C THR A 68 3.78 0.58 4.28
N PHE A 69 4.56 1.24 3.44
CA PHE A 69 4.13 1.65 2.10
C PHE A 69 5.28 1.45 1.12
N ALA A 70 4.93 1.22 -0.14
CA ALA A 70 5.88 0.89 -1.17
C ALA A 70 5.46 1.47 -2.52
N GLU A 71 6.47 1.77 -3.32
CA GLU A 71 6.34 2.16 -4.71
C GLU A 71 6.77 0.99 -5.60
N TYR A 72 5.97 0.70 -6.61
CA TYR A 72 6.16 -0.37 -7.57
C TYR A 72 6.18 0.21 -8.99
N THR A 73 6.86 -0.48 -9.90
CA THR A 73 6.70 -0.24 -11.34
C THR A 73 5.26 -0.52 -11.76
N ASN A 74 4.84 -0.04 -12.93
CA ASN A 74 3.57 -0.38 -13.58
C ASN A 74 3.35 -1.88 -13.91
N SER A 75 4.32 -2.74 -13.59
CA SER A 75 4.29 -4.19 -13.77
C SER A 75 4.36 -4.93 -12.43
N GLY A 76 4.27 -4.21 -11.31
CA GLY A 76 4.27 -4.78 -9.97
C GLY A 76 5.65 -5.16 -9.41
N LYS A 77 6.75 -4.66 -9.99
CA LYS A 77 8.09 -4.87 -9.40
C LYS A 77 8.36 -3.81 -8.34
N LEU A 78 8.81 -4.24 -7.16
CA LEU A 78 9.14 -3.33 -6.06
C LEU A 78 10.28 -2.38 -6.47
N ILE A 79 10.07 -1.07 -6.32
CA ILE A 79 11.11 -0.04 -6.47
C ILE A 79 11.68 0.26 -5.08
N GLN A 80 10.82 0.62 -4.13
CA GLN A 80 11.23 0.98 -2.78
C GLN A 80 10.10 0.70 -1.79
N ARG A 81 10.47 0.30 -0.56
CA ARG A 81 9.55 0.16 0.58
C ARG A 81 10.03 1.02 1.74
N PHE A 82 9.07 1.55 2.48
CA PHE A 82 9.27 2.31 3.71
C PHE A 82 8.43 1.70 4.82
N THR A 83 8.94 1.80 6.05
CA THR A 83 8.22 1.42 7.26
C THR A 83 8.10 2.67 8.11
N GLN A 84 6.87 3.05 8.45
CA GLN A 84 6.62 4.15 9.37
C GLN A 84 6.80 3.67 10.80
N LYS A 85 7.59 4.41 11.58
CA LYS A 85 7.56 4.31 13.03
C LYS A 85 6.32 5.06 13.51
N THR A 86 5.40 4.36 14.18
CA THR A 86 4.15 4.97 14.63
C THR A 86 3.80 4.48 16.03
N ASP A 87 3.30 5.39 16.85
CA ASP A 87 2.68 5.08 18.14
C ASP A 87 1.18 4.75 17.97
N THR A 88 0.65 4.94 16.76
CA THR A 88 -0.72 4.60 16.40
C THR A 88 -0.80 3.18 15.87
N LYS A 89 -1.98 2.57 16.03
CA LYS A 89 -2.18 1.17 15.67
C LYS A 89 -2.02 0.88 14.17
N TYR A 90 -2.28 1.87 13.28
CA TYR A 90 -2.32 1.69 11.82
C TYR A 90 -1.90 2.93 11.05
N LEU A 91 -1.24 2.73 9.90
CA LEU A 91 -1.10 3.73 8.83
C LEU A 91 -2.41 3.80 8.03
N TYR A 92 -2.98 5.00 7.80
CA TYR A 92 -4.30 5.11 7.17
C TYR A 92 -4.29 5.04 5.63
N ARG A 93 -3.64 5.99 4.99
CA ARG A 93 -3.48 6.03 3.52
C ARG A 93 -2.19 6.75 3.17
N VAL A 94 -1.56 6.35 2.08
CA VAL A 94 -0.40 7.04 1.52
C VAL A 94 -0.69 7.41 0.09
N TYR A 95 -0.39 8.67 -0.24
CA TYR A 95 -0.48 9.18 -1.60
C TYR A 95 0.84 9.86 -1.96
N LYS A 96 1.22 9.73 -3.22
CA LYS A 96 2.34 10.43 -3.83
C LYS A 96 1.81 11.58 -4.67
N TYR A 97 2.41 12.74 -4.47
CA TYR A 97 2.17 13.97 -5.22
C TYR A 97 3.52 14.64 -5.49
N ASP A 98 3.55 15.50 -6.50
CA ASP A 98 4.61 16.49 -6.63
C ASP A 98 4.18 17.81 -5.96
N PHE A 99 5.09 18.78 -5.95
CA PHE A 99 4.83 20.12 -5.41
C PHE A 99 4.39 21.11 -6.50
N LYS A 100 4.05 20.63 -7.70
CA LYS A 100 3.66 21.50 -8.80
C LYS A 100 2.30 22.13 -8.52
N ASN A 101 2.15 23.40 -8.82
CA ASN A 101 0.99 24.23 -8.49
C ASN A 101 0.74 24.34 -6.97
N TYR A 102 1.74 24.00 -6.14
CA TYR A 102 1.71 24.21 -4.69
C TYR A 102 2.89 25.06 -4.21
N TYR A 103 4.12 24.63 -4.49
CA TYR A 103 5.35 25.40 -4.21
C TYR A 103 6.08 25.87 -5.47
N PHE A 104 5.83 25.23 -6.61
CA PHE A 104 6.49 25.57 -7.87
C PHE A 104 5.44 25.68 -8.98
N ASP A 105 5.54 26.73 -9.80
CA ASP A 105 4.70 26.94 -10.99
C ASP A 105 5.06 25.96 -12.12
#